data_AF-A0A495QUP6-F1
#
_entry.id   AF-A0A495QUP6-F1
#
_cell.length_a   1.000
_cell.length_b   1.000
_cell.length_c   1.000
_cell.angle_alpha   90.00
_cell.angle_beta   90.00
_cell.angle_gamma   90.00
#
_symmetry.space_group_name_H-M   'P 1'
#
loop_
_entity.id
_entity.type
_entity.pdbx_description
1 polymer ?
#
loop_
_entity_poly.entity_id
_entity_poly.type
_entity_poly.pdbx_seq_one_letter_code
_entity_poly.pdbx_strand_id
1 'polypeptide(L)'
;MSTQEAPAREDAARLLVRTLEAEGVEYVFGIPGEENIHFVNALNDSSIRYVLVRHEQGAAFMAEIYGRLTGKAGVASATLGPGAINLQLGVADATTNSTPVVAISAQVGLDRIYKESHQIVDLVSLFRPITKWSEMAPTAEALPEMVRKAFKTAQTERPGAVYLAIPEDVEAAKVPAGLRPLPVNVVRPQEPSPAQIARAADVLALADRPVVLAGHGATRARASDALRYFSERLGLPVATTFNGKGVFPDDHPNALGAVGFMRHDYVNFGFDEADVLIAVGYELQEFDPAKVNPNADKKIIHVHQFPAEVDDHYPVEVGIQGDISRTLRSLADSVHRRFDRSEDGPRSTNRKIREMIREELAEGATEDGHPLSPRRIVSDVRAAMGRGDIVLADTGAVKMWMARMYPTYEPNTLLVSNGLSSMGFAVPGAIAAKLAHPDRRVLAATGDGAFLMNSQELETAVRENIPITVLIWDDSAYGLIEWKMDLELGKSSHIRFDNPDFVKYAESFGARGYRVDSAEELLPTLRKALADDAVSVITVPVDYSHNLQLTDKLGDLTDPF
;
A
#
# COMPACT_ATOMS: atom_id res chain seq x y z
N MET A 1 -33.75 -0.98 51.62
CA MET A 1 -32.79 -2.00 51.17
C MET A 1 -33.50 -2.83 50.11
N SER A 2 -33.23 -2.78 48.82
CA SER A 2 -32.04 -2.41 48.04
C SER A 2 -32.53 -1.63 46.81
N THR A 3 -32.04 -0.41 46.61
CA THR A 3 -32.20 0.30 45.33
C THR A 3 -31.38 -0.46 44.29
N GLN A 4 -32.05 -1.23 43.43
CA GLN A 4 -31.45 -1.62 42.16
C GLN A 4 -31.09 -0.33 41.44
N GLU A 5 -29.80 -0.04 41.31
CA GLU A 5 -29.32 0.95 40.36
C GLU A 5 -29.91 0.57 39.00
N ALA A 6 -30.72 1.46 38.42
CA ALA A 6 -31.09 1.34 37.02
C ALA A 6 -29.77 1.24 36.23
N PRO A 7 -29.65 0.30 35.26
CA PRO A 7 -28.44 0.18 34.47
C PRO A 7 -28.10 1.55 33.90
N ALA A 8 -26.85 2.00 34.10
CA ALA A 8 -26.39 3.30 33.64
C ALA A 8 -26.84 3.49 32.20
N ARG A 9 -27.65 4.52 31.93
CA ARG A 9 -28.13 4.82 30.58
C ARG A 9 -26.91 5.06 29.70
N GLU A 10 -26.68 4.11 28.81
CA GLU A 10 -25.64 4.14 27.79
C GLU A 10 -25.74 5.44 26.98
N ASP A 11 -24.60 6.01 26.62
CA ASP A 11 -24.48 7.14 25.71
C ASP A 11 -24.04 6.66 24.32
N ALA A 12 -24.16 7.55 23.33
CA ALA A 12 -23.90 7.22 21.94
C ALA A 12 -22.42 6.85 21.71
N ALA A 13 -21.49 7.47 22.45
CA ALA A 13 -20.07 7.11 22.42
C ALA A 13 -19.82 5.64 22.77
N ARG A 14 -20.41 5.12 23.85
CA ARG A 14 -20.30 3.70 24.22
C ARG A 14 -20.96 2.79 23.17
N LEU A 15 -22.10 3.21 22.61
CA LEU A 15 -22.75 2.47 21.52
C LEU A 15 -21.86 2.41 20.26
N LEU A 16 -21.19 3.53 19.90
CA LEU A 16 -20.24 3.59 18.80
C LEU A 16 -19.09 2.61 19.02
N VAL A 17 -18.45 2.65 20.19
CA VAL A 17 -17.36 1.73 20.55
C VAL A 17 -17.78 0.27 20.44
N ARG A 18 -18.93 -0.12 21.03
CA ARG A 18 -19.44 -1.50 20.89
C ARG A 18 -19.75 -1.88 19.43
N THR A 19 -20.12 -0.91 18.60
CA THR A 19 -20.36 -1.16 17.18
C THR A 19 -19.03 -1.40 16.45
N LEU A 20 -17.98 -0.64 16.78
CA LEU A 20 -16.63 -0.90 16.27
C LEU A 20 -16.08 -2.26 16.73
N GLU A 21 -16.34 -2.66 17.98
CA GLU A 21 -15.99 -3.99 18.48
C GLU A 21 -16.68 -5.10 17.68
N ALA A 22 -17.97 -4.92 17.35
CA ALA A 22 -18.72 -5.87 16.54
C ALA A 22 -18.21 -5.97 15.09
N GLU A 23 -17.58 -4.91 14.58
CA GLU A 23 -16.86 -4.91 13.30
C GLU A 23 -15.47 -5.57 13.38
N GLY A 24 -15.02 -5.94 14.59
CA GLY A 24 -13.72 -6.57 14.82
C GLY A 24 -12.56 -5.58 14.74
N VAL A 25 -12.79 -4.31 15.07
CA VAL A 25 -11.74 -3.30 15.19
C VAL A 25 -10.82 -3.66 16.36
N GLU A 26 -9.53 -3.60 16.13
CA GLU A 26 -8.50 -3.89 17.14
C GLU A 26 -7.74 -2.62 17.55
N TYR A 27 -7.55 -1.72 16.59
CA TYR A 27 -6.82 -0.46 16.75
C TYR A 27 -7.62 0.71 16.17
N VAL A 28 -7.60 1.84 16.88
CA VAL A 28 -8.02 3.14 16.37
C VAL A 28 -6.82 4.07 16.47
N PHE A 29 -6.37 4.62 15.34
CA PHE A 29 -5.25 5.55 15.29
C PHE A 29 -5.79 6.97 15.29
N GLY A 30 -5.30 7.88 16.15
CA GLY A 30 -5.87 9.23 16.13
C GLY A 30 -5.35 10.20 17.18
N ILE A 31 -5.93 11.40 17.13
CA ILE A 31 -5.72 12.47 18.11
C ILE A 31 -7.08 12.87 18.72
N PRO A 32 -7.20 12.92 20.06
CA PRO A 32 -8.39 13.44 20.74
C PRO A 32 -8.48 14.96 20.62
N GLY A 33 -9.70 15.49 20.64
CA GLY A 33 -10.02 16.91 20.83
C GLY A 33 -11.25 17.07 21.71
N GLU A 34 -11.67 18.31 21.96
CA GLU A 34 -12.79 18.63 22.87
C GLU A 34 -14.09 17.92 22.44
N GLU A 35 -14.30 17.76 21.14
CA GLU A 35 -15.55 17.31 20.53
C GLU A 35 -15.61 15.79 20.25
N ASN A 36 -14.57 15.02 20.60
CA ASN A 36 -14.61 13.54 20.60
C ASN A 36 -14.16 12.92 21.94
N ILE A 37 -14.16 13.70 23.03
CA ILE A 37 -13.70 13.22 24.34
C ILE A 37 -14.53 12.04 24.85
N HIS A 38 -15.82 11.96 24.53
CA HIS A 38 -16.67 10.88 25.01
C HIS A 38 -16.34 9.57 24.32
N PHE A 39 -16.07 9.59 23.01
CA PHE A 39 -15.61 8.45 22.23
C PHE A 39 -14.28 7.92 22.76
N VAL A 40 -13.30 8.81 22.94
CA VAL A 40 -11.98 8.41 23.45
C VAL A 40 -12.07 7.88 24.88
N ASN A 41 -12.90 8.48 25.73
CA ASN A 41 -13.14 7.96 27.07
C ASN A 41 -13.84 6.60 27.06
N ALA A 42 -14.79 6.38 26.14
CA ALA A 42 -15.49 5.10 26.01
C ALA A 42 -14.58 3.95 25.57
N LEU A 43 -13.51 4.24 24.82
CA LEU A 43 -12.50 3.24 24.43
C LEU A 43 -11.72 2.68 25.63
N ASN A 44 -11.62 3.40 26.76
CA ASN A 44 -10.95 2.89 27.96
C ASN A 44 -11.61 1.64 28.55
N ASP A 45 -12.91 1.44 28.28
CA ASP A 45 -13.67 0.27 28.72
C ASP A 45 -13.78 -0.83 27.63
N SER A 46 -13.04 -0.69 26.52
CA SER A 46 -13.08 -1.56 25.34
C SER A 46 -11.84 -2.42 25.18
N SER A 47 -11.92 -3.47 24.37
CA SER A 47 -10.73 -4.18 23.88
C SER A 47 -9.99 -3.44 22.77
N ILE A 48 -10.60 -2.41 22.17
CA ILE A 48 -9.98 -1.61 21.12
C ILE A 48 -8.86 -0.76 21.72
N ARG A 49 -7.67 -0.82 21.12
CA ARG A 49 -6.53 0.00 21.52
C ARG A 49 -6.56 1.33 20.77
N TYR A 50 -6.61 2.44 21.50
CA TYR A 50 -6.43 3.77 20.92
C TYR A 50 -4.93 4.10 20.84
N VAL A 51 -4.39 4.16 19.63
CA VAL A 51 -3.00 4.51 19.36
C VAL A 51 -2.95 6.02 19.12
N LEU A 52 -2.50 6.75 20.14
CA LEU A 52 -2.33 8.20 20.08
C LEU A 52 -1.17 8.56 19.13
N VAL A 53 -1.47 9.24 18.04
CA VAL A 53 -0.45 9.69 17.07
C VAL A 53 -0.03 11.13 17.33
N ARG A 54 0.99 11.61 16.60
CA ARG A 54 1.47 13.00 16.67
C ARG A 54 0.93 13.87 15.56
N HIS A 55 0.42 13.29 14.49
CA HIS A 55 -0.30 14.00 13.43
C HIS A 55 -1.39 13.11 12.81
N GLU A 56 -2.57 13.67 12.49
CA GLU A 56 -3.69 12.87 11.96
C GLU A 56 -3.36 12.23 10.60
N GLN A 57 -2.52 12.87 9.79
CA GLN A 57 -1.99 12.25 8.56
C GLN A 57 -1.29 10.90 8.86
N GLY A 58 -0.52 10.81 9.96
CA GLY A 58 0.08 9.56 10.42
C GLY A 58 -0.96 8.52 10.82
N ALA A 59 -2.05 8.92 11.49
CA ALA A 59 -3.18 8.02 11.79
C ALA A 59 -3.85 7.47 10.52
N ALA A 60 -4.07 8.31 9.51
CA ALA A 60 -4.68 7.88 8.25
C ALA A 60 -3.78 6.86 7.52
N PHE A 61 -2.47 7.09 7.45
CA PHE A 61 -1.52 6.13 6.86
C PHE A 61 -1.40 4.83 7.67
N MET A 62 -1.44 4.90 9.00
CA MET A 62 -1.49 3.69 9.85
C MET A 62 -2.75 2.87 9.56
N ALA A 63 -3.92 3.52 9.49
CA ALA A 63 -5.17 2.86 9.18
C ALA A 63 -5.14 2.23 7.78
N GLU A 64 -4.60 2.92 6.78
CA GLU A 64 -4.42 2.38 5.44
C GLU A 64 -3.55 1.12 5.46
N ILE A 65 -2.35 1.17 6.00
CA ILE A 65 -1.44 0.02 5.97
C ILE A 65 -2.00 -1.16 6.78
N TYR A 66 -2.66 -0.90 7.91
CA TYR A 66 -3.37 -1.94 8.64
C TYR A 66 -4.46 -2.59 7.77
N GLY A 67 -5.23 -1.79 7.04
CA GLY A 67 -6.28 -2.28 6.16
C GLY A 67 -5.75 -3.08 4.97
N ARG A 68 -4.63 -2.65 4.40
CA ARG A 68 -3.96 -3.34 3.28
C ARG A 68 -3.44 -4.72 3.69
N LEU A 69 -2.87 -4.83 4.89
CA LEU A 69 -2.25 -6.06 5.37
C LEU A 69 -3.27 -7.08 5.90
N THR A 70 -4.33 -6.60 6.55
CA THR A 70 -5.33 -7.48 7.19
C THR A 70 -6.56 -7.75 6.32
N GLY A 71 -6.86 -6.87 5.36
CA GLY A 71 -8.12 -6.86 4.62
C GLY A 71 -9.34 -6.40 5.44
N LYS A 72 -9.16 -6.07 6.72
CA LYS A 72 -10.17 -5.44 7.58
C LYS A 72 -10.05 -3.93 7.47
N ALA A 73 -11.13 -3.16 7.60
CA ALA A 73 -10.99 -1.70 7.56
C ALA A 73 -10.16 -1.17 8.73
N GLY A 74 -9.08 -0.44 8.43
CA GLY A 74 -8.36 0.33 9.46
C GLY A 74 -9.17 1.56 9.88
N VAL A 75 -9.04 1.98 11.14
CA VAL A 75 -9.83 3.10 11.68
C VAL A 75 -8.92 4.25 12.05
N ALA A 76 -9.17 5.41 11.45
CA ALA A 76 -8.53 6.67 11.80
C ALA A 76 -9.54 7.58 12.52
N SER A 77 -9.09 8.27 13.57
CA SER A 77 -9.92 9.14 14.40
C SER A 77 -9.30 10.54 14.52
N ALA A 78 -10.13 11.57 14.43
CA ALA A 78 -9.72 12.96 14.69
C ALA A 78 -10.84 13.77 15.38
N THR A 79 -10.50 14.97 15.84
CA THR A 79 -11.52 15.99 16.14
C THR A 79 -12.02 16.68 14.85
N LEU A 80 -12.89 17.67 14.97
CA LEU A 80 -13.43 18.46 13.85
C LEU A 80 -12.37 19.39 13.22
N GLY A 81 -12.80 20.14 12.19
CA GLY A 81 -12.01 21.21 11.59
C GLY A 81 -10.62 20.75 11.13
N PRO A 82 -9.52 21.31 11.67
CA PRO A 82 -8.17 20.98 11.23
C PRO A 82 -7.82 19.49 11.41
N GLY A 83 -8.29 18.84 12.48
CA GLY A 83 -7.98 17.44 12.73
C GLY A 83 -8.55 16.53 11.64
N ALA A 84 -9.83 16.71 11.32
CA ALA A 84 -10.46 16.03 10.19
C ALA A 84 -9.78 16.38 8.86
N ILE A 85 -9.48 17.65 8.60
CA ILE A 85 -8.82 18.09 7.36
C ILE A 85 -7.44 17.41 7.18
N ASN A 86 -6.68 17.21 8.25
CA ASN A 86 -5.36 16.57 8.24
C ASN A 86 -5.42 15.07 7.87
N LEU A 87 -6.57 14.40 8.01
CA LEU A 87 -6.75 13.00 7.58
C LEU A 87 -6.81 12.84 6.05
N GLN A 88 -7.13 13.90 5.31
CA GLN A 88 -7.52 13.81 3.90
C GLN A 88 -6.47 13.13 3.01
N LEU A 89 -5.17 13.38 3.20
CA LEU A 89 -4.15 12.79 2.33
C LEU A 89 -4.12 11.26 2.45
N GLY A 90 -4.04 10.72 3.67
CA GLY A 90 -4.03 9.27 3.86
C GLY A 90 -5.38 8.62 3.52
N VAL A 91 -6.49 9.33 3.72
CA VAL A 91 -7.82 8.85 3.29
C VAL A 91 -7.93 8.77 1.76
N ALA A 92 -7.40 9.76 1.05
CA ALA A 92 -7.33 9.75 -0.40
C ALA A 92 -6.37 8.67 -0.90
N ASP A 93 -5.20 8.50 -0.27
CA ASP A 93 -4.23 7.47 -0.64
C ASP A 93 -4.86 6.07 -0.51
N ALA A 94 -5.54 5.79 0.62
CA ALA A 94 -6.26 4.53 0.83
C ALA A 94 -7.31 4.24 -0.25
N THR A 95 -8.10 5.24 -0.65
CA THR A 95 -9.10 5.07 -1.72
C THR A 95 -8.44 4.77 -3.05
N THR A 96 -7.37 5.47 -3.40
CA THR A 96 -6.65 5.16 -4.64
C THR A 96 -6.01 3.77 -4.54
N ASN A 97 -5.32 3.42 -3.46
CA ASN A 97 -4.67 2.11 -3.29
C ASN A 97 -5.65 0.94 -3.04
N SER A 98 -6.95 1.12 -3.26
CA SER A 98 -7.98 0.08 -3.06
C SER A 98 -7.96 -0.54 -1.67
N THR A 99 -7.76 0.28 -0.64
CA THR A 99 -7.50 -0.16 0.73
C THR A 99 -8.65 0.25 1.66
N PRO A 100 -9.20 -0.68 2.46
CA PRO A 100 -10.35 -0.38 3.31
C PRO A 100 -9.95 0.49 4.52
N VAL A 101 -10.54 1.68 4.63
CA VAL A 101 -10.36 2.60 5.76
C VAL A 101 -11.72 3.18 6.18
N VAL A 102 -11.93 3.35 7.49
CA VAL A 102 -13.03 4.14 8.05
C VAL A 102 -12.42 5.29 8.84
N ALA A 103 -12.52 6.50 8.29
CA ALA A 103 -12.15 7.73 8.96
C ALA A 103 -13.35 8.25 9.75
N ILE A 104 -13.15 8.51 11.03
CA ILE A 104 -14.18 9.04 11.94
C ILE A 104 -13.65 10.35 12.50
N SER A 105 -14.46 11.40 12.48
CA SER A 105 -14.12 12.62 13.21
C SER A 105 -15.28 13.16 14.01
N ALA A 106 -14.97 14.00 15.00
CA ALA A 106 -15.97 14.88 15.56
C ALA A 106 -16.52 15.86 14.52
N GLN A 107 -17.65 16.46 14.84
CA GLN A 107 -18.21 17.63 14.19
C GLN A 107 -18.90 18.51 15.24
N VAL A 108 -19.06 19.79 14.92
CA VAL A 108 -19.85 20.71 15.75
C VAL A 108 -21.27 20.19 15.95
N GLY A 109 -21.91 20.57 17.07
CA GLY A 109 -23.30 20.26 17.34
C GLY A 109 -24.28 20.71 16.26
N LEU A 110 -25.36 19.96 16.08
CA LEU A 110 -26.36 20.21 15.03
C LEU A 110 -27.08 21.56 15.19
N ASP A 111 -27.15 22.11 16.40
CA ASP A 111 -27.72 23.42 16.71
C ASP A 111 -26.83 24.60 16.24
N ARG A 112 -25.56 24.32 15.93
CA ARG A 112 -24.53 25.30 15.54
C ARG A 112 -24.05 25.14 14.09
N ILE A 113 -24.28 23.99 13.45
CA ILE A 113 -23.68 23.64 12.15
C ILE A 113 -23.98 24.62 10.99
N TYR A 114 -25.09 25.37 11.05
CA TYR A 114 -25.47 26.37 10.04
C TYR A 114 -25.13 27.81 10.42
N LYS A 115 -24.33 28.00 11.48
CA LYS A 115 -23.84 29.30 11.92
C LYS A 115 -22.35 29.42 11.60
N GLU A 116 -21.85 30.63 11.52
CA GLU A 116 -20.42 30.85 11.65
C GLU A 116 -20.02 30.52 13.10
N SER A 117 -19.24 29.46 13.29
CA SER A 117 -18.75 29.03 14.60
C SER A 117 -17.33 28.51 14.50
N HIS A 118 -16.68 28.38 15.65
CA HIS A 118 -15.32 27.89 15.75
C HIS A 118 -15.17 26.53 15.06
N GLN A 119 -14.20 26.43 14.14
CA GLN A 119 -13.81 25.22 13.40
C GLN A 119 -14.89 24.55 12.51
N ILE A 120 -16.03 25.21 12.26
CA ILE A 120 -17.04 24.68 11.34
C ILE A 120 -16.53 24.71 9.91
N VAL A 121 -16.50 23.53 9.30
CA VAL A 121 -16.24 23.32 7.87
C VAL A 121 -17.17 22.20 7.39
N ASP A 122 -17.59 22.26 6.12
CA ASP A 122 -18.33 21.17 5.48
C ASP A 122 -17.40 19.99 5.19
N LEU A 123 -17.09 19.24 6.25
CA LEU A 123 -16.20 18.08 6.19
C LEU A 123 -16.76 17.00 5.27
N VAL A 124 -18.09 16.78 5.25
CA VAL A 124 -18.70 15.76 4.38
C VAL A 124 -18.42 16.06 2.91
N SER A 125 -18.54 17.32 2.48
CA SER A 125 -18.21 17.71 1.11
C SER A 125 -16.71 17.62 0.81
N LEU A 126 -15.83 17.93 1.77
CA LEU A 126 -14.37 17.78 1.60
C LEU A 126 -13.95 16.32 1.39
N PHE A 127 -14.57 15.38 2.09
CA PHE A 127 -14.23 13.96 2.00
C PHE A 127 -14.93 13.21 0.86
N ARG A 128 -16.05 13.74 0.34
CA ARG A 128 -16.84 13.12 -0.74
C ARG A 128 -16.03 12.73 -1.99
N PRO A 129 -15.09 13.54 -2.53
CA PRO A 129 -14.34 13.16 -3.73
C PRO A 129 -13.24 12.11 -3.49
N ILE A 130 -12.86 11.87 -2.23
CA ILE A 130 -11.73 10.99 -1.86
C ILE A 130 -12.18 9.75 -1.08
N THR A 131 -13.48 9.47 -1.03
CA THR A 131 -14.06 8.33 -0.32
C THR A 131 -15.16 7.68 -1.14
N LYS A 132 -15.48 6.42 -0.81
CA LYS A 132 -16.64 5.70 -1.38
C LYS A 132 -17.96 6.19 -0.79
N TRP A 133 -17.93 6.69 0.43
CA TRP A 133 -19.09 7.20 1.16
C TRP A 133 -18.63 8.17 2.24
N SER A 134 -19.32 9.30 2.37
CA SER A 134 -19.04 10.36 3.33
C SER A 134 -20.35 10.90 3.86
N GLU A 135 -20.61 10.78 5.15
CA GLU A 135 -21.84 11.30 5.77
C GLU A 135 -21.62 11.76 7.20
N MET A 136 -22.58 12.53 7.71
CA MET A 136 -22.65 12.96 9.10
C MET A 136 -23.78 12.23 9.83
N ALA A 137 -23.51 11.75 11.05
CA ALA A 137 -24.52 11.09 11.87
C ALA A 137 -25.60 12.07 12.33
N PRO A 138 -26.89 11.87 11.96
CA PRO A 138 -27.94 12.81 12.32
C PRO A 138 -28.51 12.58 13.72
N THR A 139 -28.43 11.35 14.25
CA THR A 139 -28.87 10.98 15.59
C THR A 139 -28.06 9.81 16.13
N ALA A 140 -28.15 9.55 17.44
CA ALA A 140 -27.45 8.43 18.08
C ALA A 140 -28.00 7.06 17.65
N GLU A 141 -29.32 6.98 17.38
CA GLU A 141 -29.99 5.77 16.89
C GLU A 141 -29.47 5.29 15.53
N ALA A 142 -28.95 6.21 14.70
CA ALA A 142 -28.44 5.91 13.37
C ALA A 142 -27.04 5.25 13.41
N LEU A 143 -26.29 5.36 14.51
CA LEU A 143 -24.89 4.92 14.58
C LEU A 143 -24.70 3.44 14.22
N PRO A 144 -25.49 2.47 14.74
CA PRO A 144 -25.30 1.06 14.38
C PRO A 144 -25.43 0.78 12.88
N GLU A 145 -26.38 1.43 12.22
CA GLU A 145 -26.61 1.30 10.77
C GLU A 145 -25.50 1.98 9.96
N MET A 146 -25.14 3.21 10.33
CA MET A 146 -24.14 3.99 9.62
C MET A 146 -22.75 3.37 9.73
N VAL A 147 -22.35 2.91 10.91
CA VAL A 147 -21.06 2.23 11.11
C VAL A 147 -21.05 0.90 10.35
N ARG A 148 -22.11 0.06 10.44
CA ARG A 148 -22.18 -1.17 9.65
C ARG A 148 -22.10 -0.90 8.15
N LYS A 149 -22.77 0.15 7.67
CA LYS A 149 -22.69 0.56 6.26
C LYS A 149 -21.27 1.04 5.91
N ALA A 150 -20.62 1.81 6.78
CA ALA A 150 -19.25 2.30 6.55
C ALA A 150 -18.28 1.14 6.36
N PHE A 151 -18.25 0.21 7.30
CA PHE A 151 -17.36 -0.96 7.23
C PHE A 151 -17.68 -1.86 6.04
N LYS A 152 -18.98 -2.12 5.76
CA LYS A 152 -19.37 -2.87 4.57
C LYS A 152 -18.88 -2.18 3.28
N THR A 153 -19.07 -0.86 3.18
CA THR A 153 -18.73 -0.09 1.98
C THR A 153 -17.22 0.01 1.79
N ALA A 154 -16.47 0.26 2.85
CA ALA A 154 -15.01 0.34 2.81
C ALA A 154 -14.39 -0.99 2.35
N GLN A 155 -14.92 -2.13 2.79
CA GLN A 155 -14.36 -3.47 2.52
C GLN A 155 -14.90 -4.15 1.26
N THR A 156 -16.05 -3.72 0.72
CA THR A 156 -16.60 -4.31 -0.52
C THR A 156 -15.78 -3.88 -1.73
N GLU A 157 -15.52 -4.80 -2.67
CA GLU A 157 -14.80 -4.51 -3.92
C GLU A 157 -15.47 -3.40 -4.75
N ARG A 158 -14.72 -2.45 -5.31
CA ARG A 158 -13.31 -2.10 -5.04
C ARG A 158 -13.16 -1.48 -3.64
N PRO A 159 -12.31 -1.97 -2.72
CA PRO A 159 -12.23 -1.40 -1.37
C PRO A 159 -11.69 0.03 -1.41
N GLY A 160 -11.91 0.79 -0.35
CA GLY A 160 -11.48 2.19 -0.27
C GLY A 160 -11.91 2.84 1.03
N ALA A 161 -11.63 4.14 1.16
CA ALA A 161 -11.96 4.83 2.38
C ALA A 161 -13.43 5.26 2.45
N VAL A 162 -13.93 5.36 3.68
CA VAL A 162 -15.23 5.94 4.04
C VAL A 162 -14.98 6.97 5.14
N TYR A 163 -15.79 8.03 5.16
CA TYR A 163 -15.73 9.06 6.20
C TYR A 163 -17.07 9.19 6.93
N LEU A 164 -16.99 9.30 8.26
CA LEU A 164 -18.12 9.55 9.14
C LEU A 164 -17.82 10.72 10.08
N ALA A 165 -18.63 11.78 9.99
CA ALA A 165 -18.63 12.88 10.94
C ALA A 165 -19.65 12.61 12.06
N ILE A 166 -19.22 12.70 13.32
CA ILE A 166 -20.08 12.49 14.50
C ILE A 166 -20.23 13.83 15.25
N PRO A 167 -21.39 14.48 15.19
CA PRO A 167 -21.62 15.71 15.96
C PRO A 167 -21.45 15.50 17.48
N GLU A 168 -20.87 16.48 18.17
CA GLU A 168 -20.61 16.43 19.62
C GLU A 168 -21.90 16.18 20.45
N ASP A 169 -23.03 16.76 20.03
CA ASP A 169 -24.33 16.60 20.68
C ASP A 169 -24.93 15.21 20.43
N VAL A 170 -24.67 14.62 19.26
CA VAL A 170 -25.02 13.24 18.94
C VAL A 170 -24.15 12.27 19.75
N GLU A 171 -22.85 12.51 19.85
CA GLU A 171 -21.90 11.71 20.61
C GLU A 171 -22.28 11.64 22.11
N ALA A 172 -22.64 12.78 22.70
CA ALA A 172 -23.02 12.89 24.10
C ALA A 172 -24.46 12.42 24.41
N ALA A 173 -25.28 12.19 23.37
CA ALA A 173 -26.69 11.86 23.54
C ALA A 173 -26.90 10.53 24.28
N LYS A 174 -27.96 10.47 25.08
CA LYS A 174 -28.42 9.23 25.71
C LYS A 174 -29.14 8.35 24.69
N VAL A 175 -28.79 7.08 24.65
CA VAL A 175 -29.39 6.14 23.71
C VAL A 175 -30.62 5.43 24.31
N PRO A 176 -31.67 5.17 23.52
CA PRO A 176 -32.77 4.30 23.93
C PRO A 176 -32.29 2.90 24.31
N ALA A 177 -32.97 2.29 25.29
CA ALA A 177 -32.68 0.91 25.66
C ALA A 177 -32.95 -0.03 24.48
N GLY A 178 -32.02 -0.96 24.23
CA GLY A 178 -32.19 -2.01 23.22
C GLY A 178 -31.51 -1.77 21.88
N LEU A 179 -30.92 -0.60 21.63
CA LEU A 179 -30.02 -0.41 20.50
C LEU A 179 -28.78 -1.30 20.63
N ARG A 180 -28.43 -1.99 19.54
CA ARG A 180 -27.32 -2.95 19.50
C ARG A 180 -26.59 -2.84 18.16
N PRO A 181 -25.29 -3.22 18.11
CA PRO A 181 -24.59 -3.39 16.85
C PRO A 181 -25.34 -4.34 15.91
N LEU A 182 -25.27 -4.05 14.61
CA LEU A 182 -25.87 -4.91 13.59
C LEU A 182 -24.98 -6.12 13.30
N PRO A 183 -25.57 -7.26 12.90
CA PRO A 183 -24.79 -8.43 12.52
C PRO A 183 -23.93 -8.16 11.28
N VAL A 184 -22.66 -8.58 11.35
CA VAL A 184 -21.74 -8.55 10.21
C VAL A 184 -22.02 -9.74 9.29
N ASN A 185 -22.39 -9.46 8.05
CA ASN A 185 -22.47 -10.48 6.99
C ASN A 185 -21.21 -10.43 6.12
N VAL A 186 -20.53 -11.57 5.98
CA VAL A 186 -19.36 -11.72 5.11
C VAL A 186 -19.81 -12.11 3.71
N VAL A 187 -19.56 -11.23 2.73
CA VAL A 187 -19.87 -11.51 1.32
C VAL A 187 -18.97 -12.65 0.83
N ARG A 188 -19.57 -13.67 0.20
CA ARG A 188 -18.83 -14.77 -0.40
C ARG A 188 -18.32 -14.40 -1.78
N PRO A 189 -17.13 -14.85 -2.20
CA PRO A 189 -16.62 -14.59 -3.54
C PRO A 189 -17.56 -15.13 -4.62
N GLN A 190 -17.74 -14.36 -5.70
CA GLN A 190 -18.56 -14.74 -6.85
C GLN A 190 -17.82 -15.75 -7.73
N GLU A 191 -18.50 -16.80 -8.19
CA GLU A 191 -17.94 -17.75 -9.15
C GLU A 191 -17.77 -17.09 -10.53
N PRO A 192 -16.69 -17.41 -11.28
CA PRO A 192 -16.53 -16.92 -12.64
C PRO A 192 -17.59 -17.53 -13.56
N SER A 193 -18.03 -16.75 -14.56
CA SER A 193 -18.96 -17.24 -15.58
C SER A 193 -18.30 -18.33 -16.44
N PRO A 194 -18.86 -19.56 -16.54
CA PRO A 194 -18.30 -20.62 -17.39
C PRO A 194 -18.17 -20.20 -18.86
N ALA A 195 -19.10 -19.38 -19.36
CA ALA A 195 -19.05 -18.88 -20.73
C ALA A 195 -17.87 -17.91 -20.95
N GLN A 196 -17.54 -17.07 -19.97
CA GLN A 196 -16.38 -16.17 -20.09
C GLN A 196 -15.07 -16.94 -19.92
N ILE A 197 -15.04 -17.98 -19.08
CA ILE A 197 -13.90 -18.90 -19.00
C ILE A 197 -13.65 -19.57 -20.35
N ALA A 198 -14.69 -20.10 -21.00
CA ALA A 198 -14.58 -20.70 -22.33
C ALA A 198 -14.05 -19.69 -23.37
N ARG A 199 -14.60 -18.48 -23.41
CA ARG A 199 -14.12 -17.41 -24.32
C ARG A 199 -12.66 -17.06 -24.10
N ALA A 200 -12.23 -16.91 -22.85
CA ALA A 200 -10.83 -16.65 -22.52
C ALA A 200 -9.92 -17.83 -22.88
N ALA A 201 -10.38 -19.07 -22.69
CA ALA A 201 -9.66 -20.26 -23.11
C ALA A 201 -9.50 -20.32 -24.65
N ASP A 202 -10.50 -19.91 -25.42
CA ASP A 202 -10.41 -19.81 -26.89
C ASP A 202 -9.38 -18.76 -27.33
N VAL A 203 -9.35 -17.59 -26.67
CA VAL A 203 -8.33 -16.55 -26.91
C VAL A 203 -6.94 -17.12 -26.63
N LEU A 204 -6.74 -17.81 -25.50
CA LEU A 204 -5.46 -18.39 -25.13
C LEU A 204 -5.05 -19.54 -26.06
N ALA A 205 -5.98 -20.39 -26.51
CA ALA A 205 -5.67 -21.50 -27.43
C ALA A 205 -4.99 -21.01 -28.72
N LEU A 206 -5.38 -19.82 -29.20
CA LEU A 206 -4.85 -19.17 -30.39
C LEU A 206 -3.64 -18.26 -30.13
N ALA A 207 -3.30 -17.99 -28.86
CA ALA A 207 -2.19 -17.11 -28.50
C ALA A 207 -0.83 -17.71 -28.93
N ASP A 208 0.10 -16.86 -29.32
CA ASP A 208 1.49 -17.22 -29.57
C ASP A 208 2.36 -16.97 -28.34
N ARG A 209 2.29 -15.75 -27.79
CA ARG A 209 3.16 -15.24 -26.71
C ARG A 209 2.34 -14.53 -25.63
N PRO A 210 1.47 -15.25 -24.90
CA PRO A 210 0.73 -14.68 -23.79
C PRO A 210 1.65 -14.32 -22.61
N VAL A 211 1.37 -13.18 -21.97
CA VAL A 211 2.06 -12.73 -20.74
C VAL A 211 1.05 -12.37 -19.65
N VAL A 212 1.37 -12.68 -18.40
CA VAL A 212 0.55 -12.28 -17.26
C VAL A 212 1.08 -10.98 -16.65
N LEU A 213 0.19 -10.01 -16.43
CA LEU A 213 0.43 -8.83 -15.61
C LEU A 213 -0.41 -8.94 -14.33
N ALA A 214 0.25 -9.17 -13.21
CA ALA A 214 -0.41 -9.29 -11.91
C ALA A 214 -0.32 -7.99 -11.12
N GLY A 215 -1.48 -7.42 -10.77
CA GLY A 215 -1.57 -6.21 -9.95
C GLY A 215 -1.89 -6.47 -8.49
N HIS A 216 -2.09 -5.40 -7.74
CA HIS A 216 -2.38 -5.44 -6.30
C HIS A 216 -3.67 -6.20 -5.96
N GLY A 217 -4.67 -6.18 -6.84
CA GLY A 217 -5.92 -6.92 -6.66
C GLY A 217 -5.71 -8.43 -6.50
N ALA A 218 -4.68 -9.00 -7.12
CA ALA A 218 -4.35 -10.42 -6.98
C ALA A 218 -3.78 -10.74 -5.58
N THR A 219 -2.97 -9.84 -5.01
CA THR A 219 -2.51 -9.93 -3.61
C THR A 219 -3.68 -9.85 -2.65
N ARG A 220 -4.56 -8.85 -2.83
CA ARG A 220 -5.75 -8.62 -2.02
C ARG A 220 -6.71 -9.82 -2.03
N ALA A 221 -6.90 -10.44 -3.19
CA ALA A 221 -7.69 -11.65 -3.35
C ALA A 221 -7.00 -12.94 -2.87
N ARG A 222 -5.77 -12.86 -2.31
CA ARG A 222 -4.94 -13.99 -1.87
C ARG A 222 -4.74 -15.03 -2.98
N ALA A 223 -4.50 -14.56 -4.20
CA ALA A 223 -4.45 -15.39 -5.40
C ALA A 223 -3.07 -15.97 -5.75
N SER A 224 -2.04 -15.78 -4.91
CA SER A 224 -0.66 -16.21 -5.18
C SER A 224 -0.55 -17.68 -5.58
N ASP A 225 -1.18 -18.60 -4.85
CA ASP A 225 -1.10 -20.04 -5.17
C ASP A 225 -1.85 -20.41 -6.45
N ALA A 226 -2.99 -19.75 -6.71
CA ALA A 226 -3.74 -19.96 -7.94
C ALA A 226 -3.01 -19.40 -9.16
N LEU A 227 -2.34 -18.25 -9.00
CA LEU A 227 -1.49 -17.65 -10.02
C LEU A 227 -0.24 -18.49 -10.30
N ARG A 228 0.39 -19.05 -9.26
CA ARG A 228 1.47 -20.04 -9.41
C ARG A 228 1.00 -21.25 -10.19
N TYR A 229 -0.09 -21.87 -9.78
CA TYR A 229 -0.68 -23.01 -10.49
C TYR A 229 -0.99 -22.69 -11.96
N PHE A 230 -1.61 -21.53 -12.22
CA PHE A 230 -1.93 -21.09 -13.57
C PHE A 230 -0.69 -20.90 -14.44
N SER A 231 0.33 -20.23 -13.91
CA SER A 231 1.61 -20.03 -14.59
C SER A 231 2.34 -21.36 -14.86
N GLU A 232 2.44 -22.25 -13.87
CA GLU A 232 3.13 -23.55 -14.00
C GLU A 232 2.39 -24.49 -14.96
N ARG A 233 1.06 -24.52 -14.89
CA ARG A 233 0.21 -25.41 -15.70
C ARG A 233 0.28 -25.06 -17.18
N LEU A 234 0.35 -23.76 -17.49
CA LEU A 234 0.36 -23.26 -18.87
C LEU A 234 1.75 -22.83 -19.34
N GLY A 235 2.77 -22.75 -18.49
CA GLY A 235 4.10 -22.29 -18.87
C GLY A 235 4.18 -20.78 -19.12
N LEU A 236 3.35 -19.99 -18.43
CA LEU A 236 3.20 -18.55 -18.70
C LEU A 236 4.18 -17.69 -17.90
N PRO A 237 4.87 -16.72 -18.53
CA PRO A 237 5.61 -15.70 -17.80
C PRO A 237 4.68 -14.75 -17.03
N VAL A 238 5.17 -14.29 -15.86
CA VAL A 238 4.43 -13.41 -14.97
C VAL A 238 5.28 -12.20 -14.61
N ALA A 239 4.80 -11.02 -14.96
CA ALA A 239 5.28 -9.75 -14.43
C ALA A 239 4.28 -9.23 -13.39
N THR A 240 4.76 -8.44 -12.43
CA THR A 240 3.90 -7.74 -11.46
C THR A 240 3.96 -6.24 -11.67
N THR A 241 2.95 -5.50 -11.24
CA THR A 241 3.12 -4.05 -10.99
C THR A 241 4.02 -3.86 -9.74
N PHE A 242 4.48 -2.63 -9.49
CA PHE A 242 5.12 -2.30 -8.22
C PHE A 242 4.21 -2.56 -7.01
N ASN A 243 2.91 -2.29 -7.12
CA ASN A 243 1.97 -2.43 -6.01
C ASN A 243 1.47 -3.89 -5.80
N GLY A 244 1.52 -4.71 -6.86
CA GLY A 244 1.26 -6.15 -6.85
C GLY A 244 2.50 -7.01 -6.57
N LYS A 245 3.67 -6.39 -6.40
CA LYS A 245 4.93 -7.10 -6.21
C LYS A 245 4.86 -8.06 -5.01
N GLY A 246 5.38 -9.27 -5.21
CA GLY A 246 5.33 -10.37 -4.24
C GLY A 246 4.12 -11.31 -4.38
N VAL A 247 3.08 -10.94 -5.13
CA VAL A 247 1.98 -11.88 -5.43
C VAL A 247 2.48 -13.13 -6.18
N PHE A 248 3.51 -12.94 -7.00
CA PHE A 248 4.27 -13.99 -7.65
C PHE A 248 5.73 -13.89 -7.19
N PRO A 249 6.36 -15.01 -6.79
CA PRO A 249 7.70 -14.96 -6.23
C PRO A 249 8.77 -14.69 -7.29
N ASP A 250 9.67 -13.73 -7.04
CA ASP A 250 10.72 -13.32 -8.00
C ASP A 250 11.78 -14.41 -8.24
N ASP A 251 11.90 -15.40 -7.35
CA ASP A 251 12.78 -16.57 -7.54
C ASP A 251 12.12 -17.70 -8.37
N HIS A 252 10.88 -17.52 -8.82
CA HIS A 252 10.21 -18.49 -9.67
C HIS A 252 10.75 -18.49 -11.11
N PRO A 253 10.87 -19.64 -11.79
CA PRO A 253 11.38 -19.71 -13.16
C PRO A 253 10.63 -18.85 -14.19
N ASN A 254 9.34 -18.63 -13.97
CA ASN A 254 8.47 -17.83 -14.86
C ASN A 254 8.37 -16.35 -14.46
N ALA A 255 9.07 -15.88 -13.43
CA ALA A 255 9.00 -14.49 -13.01
C ALA A 255 9.76 -13.59 -14.01
N LEU A 256 9.12 -12.51 -14.49
CA LEU A 256 9.76 -11.51 -15.33
C LEU A 256 10.29 -10.31 -14.53
N GLY A 257 9.83 -10.13 -13.30
CA GLY A 257 10.10 -8.93 -12.49
C GLY A 257 8.90 -7.97 -12.45
N ALA A 258 9.16 -6.73 -12.04
CA ALA A 258 8.11 -5.73 -11.82
C ALA A 258 8.14 -4.61 -12.85
N VAL A 259 6.97 -4.25 -13.40
CA VAL A 259 6.75 -3.04 -14.20
C VAL A 259 6.24 -1.90 -13.32
N GLY A 260 6.50 -0.67 -13.76
CA GLY A 260 6.19 0.53 -12.97
C GLY A 260 7.21 1.67 -13.15
N PHE A 261 8.35 1.37 -13.75
CA PHE A 261 9.41 2.35 -13.95
C PHE A 261 9.05 3.38 -15.02
N MET A 262 9.61 4.58 -14.91
CA MET A 262 9.29 5.71 -15.79
C MET A 262 9.79 5.57 -17.24
N ARG A 263 10.79 4.71 -17.46
CA ARG A 263 11.32 4.34 -18.78
C ARG A 263 11.07 2.88 -19.09
N HIS A 264 11.23 2.52 -20.37
CA HIS A 264 11.23 1.14 -20.82
C HIS A 264 12.35 0.38 -20.13
N ASP A 265 12.01 -0.71 -19.43
CA ASP A 265 12.94 -1.50 -18.63
C ASP A 265 12.98 -2.95 -19.14
N TYR A 266 13.85 -3.78 -18.59
CA TYR A 266 14.03 -5.18 -19.00
C TYR A 266 12.71 -5.96 -19.10
N VAL A 267 11.83 -5.75 -18.12
CA VAL A 267 10.53 -6.43 -18.03
C VAL A 267 9.63 -6.07 -19.21
N ASN A 268 9.73 -4.86 -19.75
CA ASN A 268 8.91 -4.40 -20.88
C ASN A 268 9.15 -5.22 -22.15
N PHE A 269 10.36 -5.76 -22.37
CA PHE A 269 10.63 -6.65 -23.52
C PHE A 269 9.77 -7.92 -23.51
N GLY A 270 9.31 -8.36 -22.33
CA GLY A 270 8.33 -9.45 -22.23
C GLY A 270 6.95 -9.07 -22.78
N PHE A 271 6.59 -7.79 -22.73
CA PHE A 271 5.32 -7.25 -23.24
C PHE A 271 5.40 -6.86 -24.72
N ASP A 272 6.56 -6.38 -25.19
CA ASP A 272 6.76 -5.99 -26.59
C ASP A 272 6.48 -7.17 -27.54
N GLU A 273 6.92 -8.37 -27.16
CA GLU A 273 6.71 -9.60 -27.92
C GLU A 273 5.32 -10.22 -27.74
N ALA A 274 4.51 -9.74 -26.78
CA ALA A 274 3.27 -10.38 -26.39
C ALA A 274 2.11 -10.02 -27.32
N ASP A 275 1.28 -11.01 -27.66
CA ASP A 275 0.03 -10.85 -28.42
C ASP A 275 -1.23 -10.89 -27.53
N VAL A 276 -1.13 -11.51 -26.36
CA VAL A 276 -2.19 -11.58 -25.35
C VAL A 276 -1.67 -11.12 -23.99
N LEU A 277 -2.37 -10.17 -23.38
CA LEU A 277 -2.13 -9.73 -22.01
C LEU A 277 -3.20 -10.31 -21.08
N ILE A 278 -2.78 -11.10 -20.10
CA ILE A 278 -3.65 -11.64 -19.04
C ILE A 278 -3.47 -10.76 -17.81
N ALA A 279 -4.38 -9.81 -17.64
CA ALA A 279 -4.34 -8.86 -16.54
C ALA A 279 -5.07 -9.44 -15.33
N VAL A 280 -4.33 -9.77 -14.28
CA VAL A 280 -4.82 -10.48 -13.09
C VAL A 280 -4.79 -9.54 -11.90
N GLY A 281 -5.96 -9.09 -11.45
CA GLY A 281 -6.03 -8.14 -10.32
C GLY A 281 -5.33 -6.80 -10.61
N TYR A 282 -5.20 -6.44 -11.88
CA TYR A 282 -4.53 -5.23 -12.34
C TYR A 282 -5.49 -4.03 -12.36
N GLU A 283 -5.03 -2.92 -11.80
CA GLU A 283 -5.75 -1.65 -11.79
C GLU A 283 -4.92 -0.58 -12.55
N LEU A 284 -5.55 0.20 -13.44
CA LEU A 284 -4.87 1.12 -14.36
C LEU A 284 -4.02 2.20 -13.67
N GLN A 285 -4.40 2.60 -12.46
CA GLN A 285 -3.60 3.55 -11.67
C GLN A 285 -2.28 2.95 -11.15
N GLU A 286 -2.09 1.64 -11.22
CA GLU A 286 -0.82 1.02 -10.83
C GLU A 286 0.25 1.20 -11.89
N PHE A 287 -0.14 1.19 -13.16
CA PHE A 287 0.74 1.43 -14.30
C PHE A 287 -0.10 1.78 -15.53
N ASP A 288 0.38 2.68 -16.38
CA ASP A 288 -0.34 3.11 -17.57
C ASP A 288 -0.36 1.98 -18.64
N PRO A 289 -1.53 1.52 -19.13
CA PRO A 289 -1.63 0.52 -20.19
C PRO A 289 -0.82 0.87 -21.45
N ALA A 290 -0.66 2.16 -21.79
CA ALA A 290 0.13 2.58 -22.94
C ALA A 290 1.61 2.17 -22.83
N LYS A 291 2.12 1.89 -21.62
CA LYS A 291 3.49 1.44 -21.38
C LYS A 291 3.70 -0.06 -21.59
N VAL A 292 2.63 -0.85 -21.64
CA VAL A 292 2.68 -2.30 -21.90
C VAL A 292 1.96 -2.70 -23.20
N ASN A 293 1.12 -1.81 -23.73
CA ASN A 293 0.38 -1.98 -24.97
C ASN A 293 0.36 -0.69 -25.81
N PRO A 294 1.53 -0.15 -26.21
CA PRO A 294 1.65 1.16 -26.87
C PRO A 294 0.94 1.25 -28.22
N ASN A 295 0.68 0.13 -28.89
CA ASN A 295 0.00 0.10 -30.19
C ASN A 295 -1.49 -0.29 -30.08
N ALA A 296 -2.00 -0.53 -28.88
CA ALA A 296 -3.37 -1.00 -28.63
C ALA A 296 -3.74 -2.27 -29.43
N ASP A 297 -2.77 -3.14 -29.72
CA ASP A 297 -2.91 -4.28 -30.63
C ASP A 297 -2.99 -5.63 -29.91
N LYS A 298 -2.70 -5.66 -28.62
CA LYS A 298 -2.79 -6.87 -27.78
C LYS A 298 -4.24 -7.18 -27.41
N LYS A 299 -4.60 -8.46 -27.43
CA LYS A 299 -5.86 -8.93 -26.84
C LYS A 299 -5.74 -8.97 -25.32
N ILE A 300 -6.71 -8.40 -24.61
CA ILE A 300 -6.65 -8.36 -23.14
C ILE A 300 -7.71 -9.27 -22.52
N ILE A 301 -7.25 -10.19 -21.66
CA ILE A 301 -8.09 -10.96 -20.75
C ILE A 301 -7.98 -10.30 -19.37
N HIS A 302 -9.05 -9.64 -18.93
CA HIS A 302 -9.10 -8.99 -17.63
C HIS A 302 -9.76 -9.90 -16.59
N VAL A 303 -9.02 -10.29 -15.56
CA VAL A 303 -9.48 -11.12 -14.44
C VAL A 303 -9.48 -10.28 -13.17
N HIS A 304 -10.68 -9.95 -12.67
CA HIS A 304 -10.82 -9.11 -11.49
C HIS A 304 -12.16 -9.37 -10.79
N GLN A 305 -12.35 -8.84 -9.57
CA GLN A 305 -13.62 -8.86 -8.85
C GLN A 305 -14.58 -7.71 -9.24
N PHE A 306 -14.13 -6.77 -10.06
CA PHE A 306 -14.91 -5.65 -10.59
C PHE A 306 -14.60 -5.45 -12.09
N PRO A 307 -15.45 -4.77 -12.87
CA PRO A 307 -15.21 -4.57 -14.30
C PRO A 307 -13.97 -3.72 -14.60
N ALA A 308 -13.31 -3.96 -15.74
CA ALA A 308 -12.21 -3.12 -16.21
C ALA A 308 -12.67 -1.67 -16.45
N GLU A 309 -11.74 -0.73 -16.26
CA GLU A 309 -11.89 0.65 -16.71
C GLU A 309 -11.72 0.75 -18.25
N VAL A 310 -12.27 1.80 -18.84
CA VAL A 310 -12.17 2.10 -20.27
C VAL A 310 -10.91 2.91 -20.56
N ASP A 311 -10.06 2.39 -21.45
CA ASP A 311 -8.84 3.03 -21.91
C ASP A 311 -8.51 2.53 -23.33
N ASP A 312 -7.95 3.40 -24.18
CA ASP A 312 -7.66 3.10 -25.60
C ASP A 312 -6.49 2.12 -25.79
N HIS A 313 -5.55 2.10 -24.84
CA HIS A 313 -4.46 1.12 -24.78
C HIS A 313 -4.84 -0.13 -23.97
N TYR A 314 -6.06 -0.20 -23.45
CA TYR A 314 -6.58 -1.37 -22.72
C TYR A 314 -7.85 -1.99 -23.35
N PRO A 315 -7.82 -2.40 -24.64
CA PRO A 315 -8.98 -3.00 -25.31
C PRO A 315 -9.27 -4.42 -24.77
N VAL A 316 -10.23 -4.51 -23.85
CA VAL A 316 -10.64 -5.79 -23.23
C VAL A 316 -11.37 -6.68 -24.23
N GLU A 317 -10.76 -7.82 -24.57
CA GLU A 317 -11.37 -8.88 -25.38
C GLU A 317 -12.32 -9.75 -24.54
N VAL A 318 -11.87 -10.12 -23.33
CA VAL A 318 -12.67 -10.89 -22.36
C VAL A 318 -12.49 -10.32 -20.96
N GLY A 319 -13.59 -9.82 -20.38
CA GLY A 319 -13.66 -9.44 -18.97
C GLY A 319 -14.29 -10.56 -18.14
N ILE A 320 -13.56 -11.07 -17.14
CA ILE A 320 -14.03 -12.07 -16.19
C ILE A 320 -14.14 -11.40 -14.82
N GLN A 321 -15.37 -11.05 -14.44
CA GLN A 321 -15.70 -10.60 -13.11
C GLN A 321 -15.99 -11.80 -12.20
N GLY A 322 -15.15 -12.05 -11.21
CA GLY A 322 -15.30 -13.15 -10.27
C GLY A 322 -14.12 -13.29 -9.32
N ASP A 323 -14.18 -14.32 -8.48
CA ASP A 323 -13.04 -14.69 -7.64
C ASP A 323 -11.81 -14.99 -8.50
N ILE A 324 -10.72 -14.25 -8.25
CA ILE A 324 -9.49 -14.34 -9.06
C ILE A 324 -8.91 -15.76 -8.97
N SER A 325 -8.84 -16.34 -7.77
CA SER A 325 -8.25 -17.66 -7.58
C SER A 325 -9.02 -18.75 -8.32
N ARG A 326 -10.35 -18.74 -8.25
CA ARG A 326 -11.23 -19.70 -8.95
C ARG A 326 -11.19 -19.50 -10.47
N THR A 327 -11.09 -18.24 -10.91
CA THR A 327 -10.93 -17.90 -12.34
C THR A 327 -9.64 -18.50 -12.90
N LEU A 328 -8.51 -18.25 -12.23
CA LEU A 328 -7.20 -18.75 -12.67
C LEU A 328 -7.14 -20.28 -12.72
N ARG A 329 -7.71 -20.97 -11.72
CA ARG A 329 -7.82 -22.44 -11.73
C ARG A 329 -8.69 -22.94 -12.88
N SER A 330 -9.86 -22.34 -13.08
CA SER A 330 -10.78 -22.74 -14.15
C SER A 330 -10.17 -22.53 -15.54
N LEU A 331 -9.42 -21.44 -15.75
CA LEU A 331 -8.70 -21.19 -16.99
C LEU A 331 -7.55 -22.20 -17.20
N ALA A 332 -6.74 -22.45 -16.17
CA ALA A 332 -5.66 -23.45 -16.21
C ALA A 332 -6.16 -24.85 -16.61
N ASP A 333 -7.35 -25.22 -16.15
CA ASP A 333 -7.94 -26.54 -16.43
C ASP A 333 -8.61 -26.59 -17.82
N SER A 334 -9.08 -25.44 -18.33
CA SER A 334 -9.77 -25.34 -19.63
C SER A 334 -8.82 -25.21 -20.83
N VAL A 335 -7.58 -24.74 -20.61
CA VAL A 335 -6.58 -24.55 -21.68
C VAL A 335 -5.68 -25.79 -21.77
N HIS A 336 -5.71 -26.48 -22.92
CA HIS A 336 -4.93 -27.70 -23.15
C HIS A 336 -3.55 -27.46 -23.78
N ARG A 337 -3.20 -26.20 -24.08
CA ARG A 337 -1.93 -25.79 -24.64
C ARG A 337 -0.98 -25.31 -23.54
N ARG A 338 0.31 -25.65 -23.67
CA ARG A 338 1.39 -25.04 -22.89
C ARG A 338 2.15 -24.04 -23.77
N PHE A 339 2.66 -22.99 -23.14
CA PHE A 339 3.41 -21.88 -23.73
C PHE A 339 4.85 -21.87 -23.24
N ASP A 340 5.36 -23.04 -22.80
CA ASP A 340 6.75 -23.17 -22.37
C ASP A 340 7.68 -22.65 -23.48
N ARG A 341 8.48 -21.64 -23.17
CA ARG A 341 9.55 -21.21 -24.06
C ARG A 341 10.69 -22.22 -23.91
N SER A 342 11.16 -22.83 -25.00
CA SER A 342 12.29 -23.77 -24.96
C SER A 342 13.50 -23.12 -24.29
N GLU A 343 13.99 -23.69 -23.18
CA GLU A 343 15.12 -23.17 -22.39
C GLU A 343 16.45 -23.15 -23.16
N ASP A 344 16.56 -23.95 -24.24
CA ASP A 344 17.79 -24.18 -25.01
C ASP A 344 17.96 -23.26 -26.24
N GLY A 345 17.06 -22.28 -26.43
CA GLY A 345 17.16 -21.33 -27.53
C GLY A 345 17.98 -20.08 -27.17
N PRO A 346 18.91 -19.59 -28.02
CA PRO A 346 19.64 -18.31 -27.85
C PRO A 346 18.77 -17.04 -27.73
N ARG A 347 17.43 -17.19 -27.76
CA ARG A 347 16.39 -16.14 -27.84
C ARG A 347 15.28 -16.30 -26.79
N SER A 348 15.56 -16.93 -25.64
CA SER A 348 14.60 -16.95 -24.52
C SER A 348 14.62 -15.59 -23.79
N THR A 349 13.88 -14.60 -24.29
CA THR A 349 13.75 -13.23 -23.75
C THR A 349 13.51 -13.23 -22.23
N ASN A 350 12.61 -14.09 -21.73
CA ASN A 350 12.31 -14.22 -20.31
C ASN A 350 13.52 -14.62 -19.44
N ARG A 351 14.37 -15.51 -19.95
CA ARG A 351 15.58 -15.95 -19.24
C ARG A 351 16.61 -14.83 -19.18
N LYS A 352 16.83 -14.13 -20.30
CA LYS A 352 17.73 -12.97 -20.37
C LYS A 352 17.29 -11.86 -19.42
N ILE A 353 15.98 -11.55 -19.37
CA ILE A 353 15.41 -10.59 -18.41
C ILE A 353 15.79 -10.96 -16.98
N ARG A 354 15.57 -12.22 -16.58
CA ARG A 354 15.92 -12.69 -15.23
C ARG A 354 17.42 -12.64 -14.94
N GLU A 355 18.24 -13.03 -15.92
CA GLU A 355 19.70 -13.01 -15.79
C GLU A 355 20.19 -11.57 -15.57
N MET A 356 19.75 -10.61 -16.38
CA MET A 356 20.13 -9.20 -16.21
C MET A 356 19.69 -8.60 -14.87
N ILE A 357 18.46 -8.87 -14.41
CA ILE A 357 17.99 -8.39 -13.10
C ILE A 357 18.85 -8.96 -11.98
N ARG A 358 19.19 -10.25 -12.05
CA ARG A 358 20.03 -10.93 -11.07
C ARG A 358 21.46 -10.41 -11.09
N GLU A 359 22.02 -10.22 -12.28
CA GLU A 359 23.36 -9.67 -12.48
C GLU A 359 23.44 -8.25 -11.93
N GLU A 360 22.47 -7.39 -12.22
CA GLU A 360 22.46 -6.01 -11.73
C GLU A 360 22.38 -5.94 -10.19
N LEU A 361 21.62 -6.83 -9.55
CA LEU A 361 21.59 -6.95 -8.09
C LEU A 361 22.91 -7.49 -7.52
N ALA A 362 23.52 -8.47 -8.19
CA ALA A 362 24.80 -9.07 -7.78
C ALA A 362 25.97 -8.09 -7.93
N GLU A 363 26.00 -7.32 -9.01
CA GLU A 363 26.95 -6.21 -9.21
C GLU A 363 26.83 -5.20 -8.07
N GLY A 364 25.60 -4.74 -7.77
CA GLY A 364 25.33 -3.82 -6.67
C GLY A 364 25.83 -4.32 -5.31
N ALA A 365 25.74 -5.63 -5.05
CA ALA A 365 26.24 -6.24 -3.82
C ALA A 365 27.76 -6.08 -3.63
N THR A 366 28.50 -5.89 -4.73
CA THR A 366 29.97 -5.78 -4.73
C THR A 366 30.48 -4.34 -4.80
N GLU A 367 29.59 -3.36 -5.02
CA GLU A 367 29.97 -1.95 -5.06
C GLU A 367 30.38 -1.45 -3.66
N ASP A 368 31.56 -0.85 -3.56
CA ASP A 368 32.20 -0.39 -2.33
C ASP A 368 32.30 1.14 -2.20
N GLY A 369 31.70 1.87 -3.13
CA GLY A 369 31.69 3.34 -3.17
C GLY A 369 30.99 4.00 -1.97
N HIS A 370 31.37 5.24 -1.70
CA HIS A 370 30.74 6.12 -0.71
C HIS A 370 30.63 7.56 -1.28
N PRO A 371 29.46 8.22 -1.25
CA PRO A 371 28.13 7.73 -0.85
C PRO A 371 27.71 6.42 -1.56
N LEU A 372 26.83 5.63 -0.94
CA LEU A 372 26.50 4.30 -1.44
C LEU A 372 25.65 4.40 -2.71
N SER A 373 25.86 3.48 -3.65
CA SER A 373 24.96 3.35 -4.78
C SER A 373 23.58 2.83 -4.30
N PRO A 374 22.49 3.20 -4.99
CA PRO A 374 21.18 2.59 -4.76
C PRO A 374 21.17 1.06 -4.86
N ARG A 375 21.93 0.49 -5.81
CA ARG A 375 22.02 -0.96 -6.01
C ARG A 375 22.64 -1.67 -4.81
N ARG A 376 23.68 -1.07 -4.21
CA ARG A 376 24.30 -1.55 -2.97
C ARG A 376 23.30 -1.55 -1.83
N ILE A 377 22.58 -0.45 -1.64
CA ILE A 377 21.60 -0.33 -0.55
C ILE A 377 20.47 -1.37 -0.70
N VAL A 378 19.91 -1.54 -1.90
CA VAL A 378 18.87 -2.56 -2.16
C VAL A 378 19.36 -3.97 -1.85
N SER A 379 20.59 -4.30 -2.27
CA SER A 379 21.20 -5.61 -2.03
C SER A 379 21.38 -5.90 -0.54
N ASP A 380 21.94 -4.95 0.22
CA ASP A 380 22.15 -5.09 1.66
C ASP A 380 20.83 -5.17 2.43
N VAL A 381 19.82 -4.39 2.02
CA VAL A 381 18.46 -4.48 2.59
C VAL A 381 17.88 -5.87 2.35
N ARG A 382 17.94 -6.41 1.13
CA ARG A 382 17.44 -7.77 0.86
C ARG A 382 18.19 -8.83 1.65
N ALA A 383 19.51 -8.70 1.82
CA ALA A 383 20.35 -9.63 2.58
C ALA A 383 20.14 -9.57 4.11
N ALA A 384 19.58 -8.47 4.62
CA ALA A 384 19.21 -8.31 6.02
C ALA A 384 17.78 -8.82 6.34
N MET A 385 16.88 -8.73 5.36
CA MET A 385 15.47 -9.10 5.51
C MET A 385 15.21 -10.58 5.22
N GLY A 386 14.33 -11.23 5.98
CA GLY A 386 13.79 -12.57 5.73
C GLY A 386 12.68 -12.58 4.66
N ARG A 387 12.31 -13.78 4.17
CA ARG A 387 11.35 -13.91 3.04
C ARG A 387 9.99 -13.26 3.30
N GLY A 388 9.48 -13.38 4.52
CA GLY A 388 8.20 -12.82 4.95
C GLY A 388 8.30 -11.48 5.70
N ASP A 389 9.50 -10.92 5.87
CA ASP A 389 9.67 -9.61 6.50
C ASP A 389 9.15 -8.48 5.58
N ILE A 390 8.73 -7.37 6.19
CA ILE A 390 7.98 -6.33 5.48
C ILE A 390 8.86 -5.10 5.30
N VAL A 391 8.99 -4.63 4.06
CA VAL A 391 9.59 -3.35 3.72
C VAL A 391 8.51 -2.40 3.24
N LEU A 392 8.49 -1.18 3.78
CA LEU A 392 7.74 -0.06 3.21
C LEU A 392 8.74 0.85 2.52
N ALA A 393 8.59 1.08 1.23
CA ALA A 393 9.42 2.00 0.47
C ALA A 393 8.65 3.29 0.21
N ASP A 394 9.10 4.38 0.84
CA ASP A 394 8.47 5.71 0.76
C ASP A 394 8.58 6.30 -0.65
N THR A 395 7.75 7.28 -0.98
CA THR A 395 7.77 7.90 -2.31
C THR A 395 9.04 8.72 -2.52
N GLY A 396 9.74 8.45 -3.63
CA GLY A 396 10.96 9.14 -4.04
C GLY A 396 11.80 8.24 -4.95
N ALA A 397 13.08 8.56 -5.11
CA ALA A 397 14.01 7.71 -5.84
C ALA A 397 14.18 6.36 -5.12
N VAL A 398 14.09 6.34 -3.78
CA VAL A 398 14.04 5.11 -2.96
C VAL A 398 12.94 4.15 -3.44
N LYS A 399 11.71 4.64 -3.72
CA LYS A 399 10.62 3.81 -4.28
C LYS A 399 11.03 3.18 -5.61
N MET A 400 11.62 3.97 -6.51
CA MET A 400 11.99 3.49 -7.85
C MET A 400 13.00 2.36 -7.76
N TRP A 401 14.06 2.53 -6.97
CA TRP A 401 15.10 1.51 -6.79
C TRP A 401 14.59 0.28 -6.04
N MET A 402 13.86 0.47 -4.94
CA MET A 402 13.31 -0.64 -4.17
C MET A 402 12.28 -1.43 -4.97
N ALA A 403 11.31 -0.77 -5.60
CA ALA A 403 10.25 -1.48 -6.34
C ALA A 403 10.77 -2.19 -7.60
N ARG A 404 11.79 -1.62 -8.26
CA ARG A 404 12.45 -2.23 -9.42
C ARG A 404 13.31 -3.44 -9.02
N MET A 405 14.15 -3.31 -7.99
CA MET A 405 15.24 -4.24 -7.73
C MET A 405 15.12 -5.10 -6.47
N TYR A 406 14.34 -4.72 -5.46
CA TYR A 406 14.21 -5.50 -4.22
C TYR A 406 13.41 -6.79 -4.46
N PRO A 407 14.02 -7.98 -4.41
CA PRO A 407 13.30 -9.22 -4.67
C PRO A 407 12.27 -9.53 -3.58
N THR A 408 11.05 -9.88 -3.99
CA THR A 408 9.99 -10.34 -3.10
C THR A 408 9.60 -11.78 -3.39
N TYR A 409 9.26 -12.49 -2.32
CA TYR A 409 9.01 -13.93 -2.37
C TYR A 409 7.63 -14.31 -1.84
N GLU A 410 7.00 -13.40 -1.11
CA GLU A 410 5.70 -13.54 -0.50
C GLU A 410 4.91 -12.24 -0.73
N PRO A 411 3.56 -12.33 -0.82
CA PRO A 411 2.73 -11.14 -0.97
C PRO A 411 2.88 -10.19 0.21
N ASN A 412 2.67 -8.89 -0.03
CA ASN A 412 2.70 -7.85 1.01
C ASN A 412 4.04 -7.74 1.78
N THR A 413 5.16 -8.05 1.13
CA THR A 413 6.52 -7.91 1.71
C THR A 413 7.30 -6.70 1.21
N LEU A 414 6.84 -6.07 0.12
CA LEU A 414 7.22 -4.71 -0.27
C LEU A 414 5.95 -3.89 -0.46
N LEU A 415 5.79 -2.84 0.34
CA LEU A 415 4.65 -1.93 0.28
C LEU A 415 5.12 -0.58 -0.27
N VAL A 416 4.40 -0.07 -1.26
CA VAL A 416 4.61 1.24 -1.87
C VAL A 416 3.28 2.00 -1.92
N SER A 417 3.31 3.32 -1.78
CA SER A 417 2.22 4.19 -2.21
C SER A 417 2.38 4.44 -3.72
N ASN A 418 1.41 3.99 -4.50
CA ASN A 418 1.49 4.04 -5.96
C ASN A 418 0.31 4.74 -6.62
N GLY A 419 -0.89 4.73 -6.01
CA GLY A 419 -2.05 5.48 -6.49
C GLY A 419 -1.81 6.98 -6.50
N LEU A 420 -1.62 7.59 -5.32
CA LEU A 420 -1.23 9.01 -5.23
C LEU A 420 0.28 9.22 -5.22
N SER A 421 1.07 8.17 -4.95
CA SER A 421 2.50 8.32 -4.65
C SER A 421 2.72 9.31 -3.51
N SER A 422 2.05 9.06 -2.37
CA SER A 422 2.12 9.94 -1.20
C SER A 422 3.47 9.80 -0.52
N MET A 423 4.08 10.91 -0.13
CA MET A 423 5.34 10.95 0.64
C MET A 423 5.05 10.91 2.15
N GLY A 424 5.95 10.30 2.91
CA GLY A 424 5.91 10.27 4.37
C GLY A 424 4.99 9.19 4.95
N PHE A 425 4.53 8.23 4.14
CA PHE A 425 3.66 7.15 4.62
C PHE A 425 4.44 6.01 5.30
N ALA A 426 5.74 5.85 5.02
CA ALA A 426 6.46 4.63 5.38
C ALA A 426 6.71 4.50 6.90
N VAL A 427 7.03 5.60 7.59
CA VAL A 427 7.24 5.59 9.05
C VAL A 427 5.95 5.24 9.81
N PRO A 428 4.82 5.97 9.63
CA PRO A 428 3.56 5.59 10.25
C PRO A 428 3.10 4.19 9.79
N GLY A 429 3.25 3.89 8.50
CA GLY A 429 2.92 2.58 7.95
C GLY A 429 3.67 1.42 8.60
N ALA A 430 4.96 1.60 8.94
CA ALA A 430 5.76 0.57 9.61
C ALA A 430 5.23 0.23 11.00
N ILE A 431 4.73 1.23 11.74
CA ILE A 431 4.08 1.03 13.04
C ILE A 431 2.84 0.14 12.87
N ALA A 432 1.97 0.47 11.92
CA ALA A 432 0.78 -0.34 11.63
C ALA A 432 1.12 -1.75 11.12
N ALA A 433 2.14 -1.89 10.28
CA ALA A 433 2.60 -3.19 9.80
C ALA A 433 3.11 -4.08 10.93
N LYS A 434 3.84 -3.50 11.90
CA LYS A 434 4.30 -4.22 13.08
C LYS A 434 3.15 -4.62 14.01
N LEU A 435 2.12 -3.78 14.15
CA LEU A 435 0.92 -4.13 14.90
C LEU A 435 0.10 -5.23 14.22
N ALA A 436 0.01 -5.23 12.89
CA ALA A 436 -0.67 -6.27 12.12
C ALA A 436 0.11 -7.61 12.12
N HIS A 437 1.44 -7.54 12.17
CA HIS A 437 2.32 -8.71 12.17
C HIS A 437 3.45 -8.58 13.22
N PRO A 438 3.15 -8.80 14.51
CA PRO A 438 4.10 -8.63 15.61
C PRO A 438 5.39 -9.46 15.49
N ASP A 439 5.30 -10.63 14.84
CA ASP A 439 6.42 -11.57 14.71
C ASP A 439 7.36 -11.27 13.54
N ARG A 440 6.98 -10.35 12.63
CA ARG A 440 7.77 -10.02 11.44
C ARG A 440 8.68 -8.82 11.69
N ARG A 441 9.84 -8.79 11.05
CA ARG A 441 10.67 -7.57 11.03
C ARG A 441 10.07 -6.59 10.04
N VAL A 442 10.16 -5.30 10.38
CA VAL A 442 9.59 -4.21 9.57
C VAL A 442 10.64 -3.13 9.35
N LEU A 443 10.85 -2.78 8.09
CA LEU A 443 11.75 -1.72 7.65
C LEU A 443 10.97 -0.64 6.90
N ALA A 444 11.06 0.61 7.34
CA ALA A 444 10.68 1.77 6.53
C ALA A 444 11.92 2.30 5.80
N ALA A 445 12.01 2.08 4.49
CA ALA A 445 13.02 2.68 3.62
C ALA A 445 12.48 4.00 3.06
N THR A 446 13.11 5.11 3.37
CA THR A 446 12.61 6.46 3.07
C THR A 446 13.73 7.36 2.56
N GLY A 447 13.39 8.38 1.77
CA GLY A 447 14.31 9.49 1.50
C GLY A 447 14.24 10.51 2.64
N ASP A 448 15.30 11.27 2.84
CA ASP A 448 15.38 12.32 3.87
C ASP A 448 14.20 13.33 3.86
N GLY A 449 13.77 13.79 2.69
CA GLY A 449 12.65 14.72 2.54
C GLY A 449 11.32 14.09 2.94
N ALA A 450 11.08 12.84 2.56
CA ALA A 450 9.86 12.11 2.93
C ALA A 450 9.85 11.74 4.42
N PHE A 451 11.00 11.35 4.98
CA PHE A 451 11.17 11.06 6.40
C PHE A 451 10.69 12.22 7.26
N LEU A 452 11.12 13.45 6.96
CA LEU A 452 10.76 14.62 7.76
C LEU A 452 9.28 15.02 7.70
N MET A 453 8.46 14.46 6.80
CA MET A 453 7.03 14.76 6.73
C MET A 453 6.21 14.10 7.85
N ASN A 454 6.60 12.89 8.28
CA ASN A 454 5.92 12.17 9.39
C ASN A 454 6.90 11.56 10.41
N SER A 455 8.14 12.05 10.46
CA SER A 455 9.18 11.60 11.42
C SER A 455 8.78 11.73 12.88
N GLN A 456 7.84 12.62 13.22
CA GLN A 456 7.28 12.74 14.57
C GLN A 456 6.65 11.44 15.10
N GLU A 457 6.24 10.53 14.23
CA GLU A 457 5.69 9.22 14.61
C GLU A 457 6.77 8.26 15.15
N LEU A 458 8.06 8.62 15.09
CA LEU A 458 9.10 7.95 15.90
C LEU A 458 8.75 8.01 17.38
N GLU A 459 8.18 9.13 17.85
CA GLU A 459 7.72 9.23 19.23
C GLU A 459 6.60 8.25 19.54
N THR A 460 5.62 8.12 18.63
CA THR A 460 4.54 7.14 18.76
C THR A 460 5.10 5.72 18.87
N ALA A 461 6.05 5.35 18.00
CA ALA A 461 6.69 4.03 18.03
C ALA A 461 7.43 3.78 19.35
N VAL A 462 8.18 4.76 19.85
CA VAL A 462 8.92 4.63 21.12
C VAL A 462 7.95 4.54 22.31
N ARG A 463 6.98 5.44 22.39
CA ARG A 463 5.99 5.50 23.48
C ARG A 463 5.15 4.22 23.56
N GLU A 464 4.76 3.66 22.41
CA GLU A 464 4.00 2.42 22.31
C GLU A 464 4.87 1.16 22.39
N ASN A 465 6.20 1.29 22.45
CA ASN A 465 7.17 0.18 22.38
C ASN A 465 6.95 -0.71 21.14
N ILE A 466 6.81 -0.10 19.96
CA ILE A 466 6.61 -0.79 18.69
C ILE A 466 7.95 -0.79 17.94
N PRO A 467 8.68 -1.92 17.90
CA PRO A 467 10.02 -1.96 17.33
C PRO A 467 9.96 -1.94 15.79
N ILE A 468 10.46 -0.85 15.22
CA ILE A 468 10.61 -0.65 13.77
C ILE A 468 12.02 -0.18 13.46
N THR A 469 12.51 -0.51 12.26
CA THR A 469 13.74 0.07 11.72
C THR A 469 13.39 1.06 10.61
N VAL A 470 13.98 2.25 10.65
CA VAL A 470 13.89 3.25 9.58
C VAL A 470 15.26 3.37 8.93
N LEU A 471 15.32 3.28 7.60
CA LEU A 471 16.51 3.51 6.79
C LEU A 471 16.27 4.75 5.91
N ILE A 472 17.02 5.81 6.19
CA ILE A 472 16.98 7.08 5.47
C ILE A 472 18.08 7.06 4.40
N TRP A 473 17.68 7.19 3.14
CA TRP A 473 18.57 7.44 2.01
C TRP A 473 18.75 8.96 1.92
N ASP A 474 19.94 9.45 2.25
CA ASP A 474 20.25 10.87 2.43
C ASP A 474 20.99 11.42 1.20
N ASP A 475 20.29 12.21 0.40
CA ASP A 475 20.84 12.98 -0.74
C ASP A 475 20.69 14.50 -0.57
N SER A 476 20.10 14.94 0.55
CA SER A 476 19.80 16.33 0.87
C SER A 476 18.98 17.03 -0.24
N ALA A 477 18.08 16.27 -0.87
CA ALA A 477 17.31 16.73 -2.01
C ALA A 477 16.01 15.93 -2.24
N TYR A 478 15.11 16.48 -3.05
CA TYR A 478 14.03 15.70 -3.66
C TYR A 478 14.56 14.95 -4.89
N GLY A 479 15.38 13.91 -4.69
CA GLY A 479 16.16 13.24 -5.76
C GLY A 479 15.37 12.70 -6.96
N LEU A 480 14.11 12.25 -6.78
CA LEU A 480 13.27 11.85 -7.91
C LEU A 480 12.86 13.03 -8.80
N ILE A 481 12.62 14.20 -8.19
CA ILE A 481 12.27 15.41 -8.92
C ILE A 481 13.51 15.97 -9.60
N GLU A 482 14.68 15.92 -8.95
CA GLU A 482 15.96 16.25 -9.58
C GLU A 482 16.17 15.41 -10.85
N TRP A 483 16.03 14.08 -10.72
CA TRP A 483 16.15 13.16 -11.84
C TRP A 483 15.18 13.49 -12.99
N LYS A 484 13.90 13.75 -12.71
CA LYS A 484 12.93 14.13 -13.75
C LYS A 484 13.27 15.47 -14.40
N MET A 485 13.65 16.48 -13.62
CA MET A 485 14.02 17.80 -14.16
C MET A 485 15.23 17.72 -15.07
N ASP A 486 16.24 16.92 -14.72
CA ASP A 486 17.41 16.73 -15.58
C ASP A 486 17.05 16.02 -16.89
N LEU A 487 16.16 15.01 -16.84
CA LEU A 487 15.71 14.31 -18.05
C LEU A 487 14.84 15.17 -18.98
N GLU A 488 13.99 16.04 -18.43
CA GLU A 488 13.04 16.82 -19.24
C GLU A 488 13.59 18.20 -19.63
N LEU A 489 14.38 18.82 -18.74
CA LEU A 489 14.80 20.22 -18.86
C LEU A 489 16.32 20.38 -18.97
N GLY A 490 17.10 19.31 -18.77
CA GLY A 490 18.57 19.34 -18.76
C GLY A 490 19.18 20.10 -17.58
N LYS A 491 18.37 20.44 -16.57
CA LYS A 491 18.79 21.13 -15.33
C LYS A 491 17.73 20.99 -14.24
N SER A 492 18.18 20.99 -12.98
CA SER A 492 17.33 21.00 -11.79
C SER A 492 17.38 22.33 -11.02
N SER A 493 16.34 22.65 -10.23
CA SER A 493 16.30 23.82 -9.35
C SER A 493 15.28 23.66 -8.21
N HIS A 494 15.50 24.35 -7.08
CA HIS A 494 14.60 24.37 -5.91
C HIS A 494 14.28 23.02 -5.26
N ILE A 495 15.20 22.06 -5.37
CA ILE A 495 15.02 20.70 -4.85
C ILE A 495 15.95 20.33 -3.69
N ARG A 496 16.99 21.14 -3.41
CA ARG A 496 18.00 20.86 -2.37
C ARG A 496 17.66 21.57 -1.08
N PHE A 497 18.02 20.94 0.04
CA PHE A 497 17.80 21.44 1.40
C PHE A 497 18.90 20.91 2.32
N ASP A 498 19.01 21.46 3.52
CA ASP A 498 19.90 20.94 4.56
C ASP A 498 19.11 20.03 5.53
N ASN A 499 19.77 18.99 6.03
CA ASN A 499 19.19 18.04 6.98
C ASN A 499 19.69 18.26 8.41
N PRO A 500 18.88 17.93 9.45
CA PRO A 500 19.38 17.80 10.81
C PRO A 500 20.34 16.60 10.91
N ASP A 501 21.09 16.52 12.00
CA ASP A 501 21.84 15.30 12.33
C ASP A 501 20.86 14.19 12.71
N PHE A 502 20.53 13.31 11.76
CA PHE A 502 19.52 12.26 11.94
C PHE A 502 19.82 11.29 13.08
N VAL A 503 21.10 11.11 13.46
CA VAL A 503 21.47 10.29 14.62
C VAL A 503 20.98 10.96 15.91
N LYS A 504 21.35 12.23 16.12
CA LYS A 504 20.89 13.00 17.29
C LYS A 504 19.39 13.24 17.27
N TYR A 505 18.81 13.40 16.08
CA TYR A 505 17.38 13.50 15.89
C TYR A 505 16.68 12.25 16.45
N ALA A 506 17.10 11.05 16.05
CA ALA A 506 16.55 9.80 16.56
C ALA A 506 16.74 9.65 18.07
N GLU A 507 17.95 9.94 18.58
CA GLU A 507 18.27 9.89 20.01
C GLU A 507 17.39 10.85 20.84
N SER A 508 16.99 12.00 20.28
CA SER A 508 16.11 12.96 20.96
C SER A 508 14.70 12.41 21.21
N PHE A 509 14.26 11.41 20.45
CA PHE A 509 13.01 10.67 20.67
C PHE A 509 13.18 9.42 21.57
N GLY A 510 14.41 9.08 21.95
CA GLY A 510 14.74 7.82 22.63
C GLY A 510 14.91 6.62 21.69
N ALA A 511 14.95 6.84 20.37
CA ALA A 511 15.30 5.83 19.39
C ALA A 511 16.82 5.67 19.27
N ARG A 512 17.27 4.54 18.69
CA ARG A 512 18.69 4.32 18.40
C ARG A 512 19.05 4.94 17.06
N GLY A 513 20.03 5.84 17.04
CA GLY A 513 20.54 6.44 15.82
C GLY A 513 21.81 5.74 15.30
N TYR A 514 21.90 5.54 13.99
CA TYR A 514 23.08 5.00 13.31
C TYR A 514 23.38 5.83 12.06
N ARG A 515 24.67 6.03 11.79
CA ARG A 515 25.18 6.59 10.53
C ARG A 515 26.05 5.54 9.85
N VAL A 516 25.86 5.38 8.56
CA VAL A 516 26.67 4.50 7.71
C VAL A 516 27.66 5.36 6.95
N ASP A 517 28.96 5.20 7.23
CA ASP A 517 30.04 5.98 6.63
C ASP A 517 30.85 5.18 5.60
N SER A 518 30.51 3.90 5.40
CA SER A 518 31.11 3.05 4.37
C SER A 518 30.17 1.93 3.93
N ALA A 519 30.40 1.36 2.75
CA ALA A 519 29.54 0.31 2.23
C ALA A 519 29.51 -0.93 3.15
N GLU A 520 30.66 -1.32 3.71
CA GLU A 520 30.82 -2.49 4.60
C GLU A 520 29.98 -2.41 5.90
N GLU A 521 29.60 -1.20 6.33
CA GLU A 521 28.88 -0.97 7.58
C GLU A 521 27.36 -1.18 7.45
N LEU A 522 26.78 -1.03 6.26
CA LEU A 522 25.33 -1.01 6.09
C LEU A 522 24.68 -2.33 6.50
N LEU A 523 25.11 -3.45 5.92
CA LEU A 523 24.53 -4.76 6.19
C LEU A 523 24.65 -5.19 7.68
N PRO A 524 25.81 -5.08 8.35
CA PRO A 524 25.90 -5.32 9.80
C PRO A 524 24.97 -4.43 10.62
N THR A 525 24.86 -3.15 10.27
CA THR A 525 24.00 -2.18 10.96
C THR A 525 22.53 -2.53 10.81
N LEU A 526 22.08 -2.85 9.59
CA LEU A 526 20.71 -3.31 9.32
C LEU A 526 20.38 -4.56 10.13
N ARG A 527 21.27 -5.58 10.13
CA ARG A 527 21.06 -6.82 10.87
C ARG A 527 20.94 -6.59 12.37
N LYS A 528 21.75 -5.68 12.91
CA LYS A 528 21.68 -5.29 14.33
C LYS A 528 20.35 -4.59 14.64
N ALA A 529 20.02 -3.54 13.90
CA ALA A 529 18.80 -2.76 14.13
C ALA A 529 17.52 -3.60 13.99
N LEU A 530 17.45 -4.49 12.99
CA LEU A 530 16.30 -5.37 12.76
C LEU A 530 16.18 -6.52 13.78
N ALA A 531 17.26 -6.85 14.48
CA ALA A 531 17.25 -7.85 15.55
C ALA A 531 16.95 -7.24 16.93
N ASP A 532 17.13 -5.94 17.07
CA ASP A 532 16.88 -5.21 18.31
C ASP A 532 15.38 -4.99 18.51
N ASP A 533 14.91 -5.23 19.73
CA ASP A 533 13.54 -4.91 20.17
C ASP A 533 13.43 -3.42 20.54
N ALA A 534 13.74 -2.55 19.58
CA ALA A 534 13.77 -1.10 19.74
C ALA A 534 13.44 -0.37 18.43
N VAL A 535 13.09 0.91 18.55
CA VAL A 535 13.02 1.81 17.39
C VAL A 535 14.44 2.22 16.99
N SER A 536 14.78 2.00 15.73
CA SER A 536 16.10 2.33 15.18
C SER A 536 15.97 3.21 13.93
N VAL A 537 16.86 4.18 13.79
CA VAL A 537 16.98 5.05 12.62
C VAL A 537 18.41 4.95 12.11
N ILE A 538 18.55 4.56 10.85
CA ILE A 538 19.83 4.44 10.14
C ILE A 538 19.81 5.48 9.03
N THR A 539 20.81 6.37 8.98
CA THR A 539 21.03 7.24 7.82
C THR A 539 22.20 6.71 6.98
N VAL A 540 22.00 6.68 5.66
CA VAL A 540 23.00 6.28 4.68
C VAL A 540 23.06 7.34 3.56
N PRO A 541 24.21 7.99 3.35
CA PRO A 541 24.41 8.85 2.18
C PRO A 541 24.29 8.03 0.90
N VAL A 542 23.51 8.52 -0.07
CA VAL A 542 23.28 7.83 -1.36
C VAL A 542 23.83 8.65 -2.53
N ASP A 543 24.49 7.98 -3.47
CA ASP A 543 24.94 8.59 -4.72
C ASP A 543 23.87 8.39 -5.82
N TYR A 544 23.06 9.42 -6.04
CA TYR A 544 22.04 9.40 -7.09
C TYR A 544 22.55 9.78 -8.49
N SER A 545 23.86 9.96 -8.71
CA SER A 545 24.39 9.99 -10.08
C SER A 545 24.05 8.69 -10.86
N HIS A 546 23.87 7.59 -10.12
CA HIS A 546 23.38 6.31 -10.64
C HIS A 546 21.97 6.37 -11.25
N ASN A 547 21.14 7.37 -10.93
CA ASN A 547 19.82 7.54 -11.54
C ASN A 547 19.92 7.85 -13.04
N LEU A 548 20.82 8.75 -13.41
CA LEU A 548 21.08 9.09 -14.81
C LEU A 548 21.80 7.93 -15.52
N GLN A 549 22.77 7.28 -14.87
CA GLN A 549 23.44 6.10 -15.42
C GLN A 549 22.46 4.97 -15.75
N LEU A 550 21.48 4.71 -14.86
CA LEU A 550 20.41 3.75 -15.12
C LEU A 550 19.55 4.18 -16.30
N THR A 551 19.21 5.47 -16.39
CA THR A 551 18.41 6.01 -17.50
C THR A 551 19.12 5.85 -18.83
N ASP A 552 20.40 6.21 -18.91
CA ASP A 552 21.20 6.09 -20.12
C ASP A 552 21.30 4.62 -20.53
N LYS A 553 21.65 3.74 -19.58
CA LYS A 553 21.70 2.29 -19.78
C LYS A 553 20.39 1.74 -20.34
N LEU A 554 19.24 2.17 -19.81
CA LEU A 554 17.92 1.73 -20.28
C LEU A 554 17.53 2.38 -21.61
N GLY A 555 17.92 3.62 -21.87
CA GLY A 555 17.67 4.34 -23.12
C GLY A 555 18.44 3.76 -24.31
N ASP A 556 19.60 3.17 -24.07
CA ASP A 556 20.40 2.45 -25.08
C ASP A 556 19.80 1.09 -25.47
N LEU A 557 18.81 0.58 -24.72
CA LEU A 557 18.14 -0.68 -25.03
C LEU A 557 17.04 -0.44 -26.06
N THR A 558 17.30 -0.80 -27.32
CA THR A 558 16.35 -0.58 -28.42
C THR A 558 15.62 -1.84 -28.89
N ASP A 559 16.09 -3.04 -28.55
CA ASP A 559 15.53 -4.31 -29.03
C ASP A 559 15.53 -5.40 -27.93
N PRO A 560 14.58 -6.36 -27.97
CA PRO A 560 14.46 -7.49 -27.02
C PRO A 560 15.55 -8.58 -27.15
N PHE A 561 16.82 -8.19 -27.35
CA PHE A 561 18.02 -9.03 -27.52
C PHE A 561 18.22 -9.71 -28.88
#